data_AF-A0A3D4P9E9-F1
#
_entry.id   AF-A0A3D4P9E9-F1
#
_cell.length_a   1.000
_cell.length_b   1.000
_cell.length_c   1.000
_cell.angle_alpha   90.00
_cell.angle_beta   90.00
_cell.angle_gamma   90.00
#
_symmetry.space_group_name_H-M   'P 1'
#
loop_
_entity.id
_entity.type
_entity.pdbx_description
1 polymer ?
#
loop_
_entity_poly.entity_id
_entity_poly.type
_entity_poly.pdbx_seq_one_letter_code
_entity_poly.pdbx_strand_id
1 'polypeptide(L)'
;GVVIGDKPLDEYIPLQRITGKTDIITQWTDVETAGLLKMDFLGLRNLSILDKAVHNVRMNYPDFNMRPIDFPLDDKETFALLQRGETKGIFQLESGGMRDLLTKMKPDKFADIIATSALYRPGPLEGGMVMTYVEVKHGRQPVPKVHPLVDEVLAETYGVMVYQEQVMRILNRVGGIELSAAYRCIKAISK
;
A
#
# COMPACT_ATOMS: atom_id res chain seq x y z
N GLY A 1 1.55 -13.72 -15.65
CA GLY A 1 2.60 -14.43 -14.88
C GLY A 1 3.22 -15.56 -15.66
N VAL A 2 4.09 -16.29 -15.01
CA VAL A 2 4.65 -17.58 -15.43
C VAL A 2 4.03 -18.66 -14.54
N VAL A 3 3.80 -19.84 -15.10
CA VAL A 3 3.26 -21.00 -14.39
C VAL A 3 4.36 -22.04 -14.27
N ILE A 4 4.55 -22.59 -13.08
CA ILE A 4 5.60 -23.55 -12.75
C ILE A 4 4.93 -24.81 -12.20
N GLY A 5 5.26 -25.95 -12.81
CA GLY A 5 4.84 -27.28 -12.38
C GLY A 5 6.07 -28.16 -12.11
N ASP A 6 5.86 -29.22 -11.34
CA ASP A 6 6.84 -30.27 -11.06
C ASP A 6 6.94 -31.32 -12.19
N LYS A 7 5.94 -31.34 -13.09
CA LYS A 7 5.85 -32.17 -14.29
C LYS A 7 5.50 -31.31 -15.51
N PRO A 8 5.55 -31.88 -16.74
CA PRO A 8 5.05 -31.19 -17.94
C PRO A 8 3.65 -30.60 -17.73
N LEU A 9 3.47 -29.32 -18.06
CA LEU A 9 2.25 -28.58 -17.74
C LEU A 9 1.01 -29.12 -18.47
N ASP A 10 1.20 -29.78 -19.61
CA ASP A 10 0.15 -30.44 -20.39
C ASP A 10 -0.44 -31.68 -19.71
N GLU A 11 0.20 -32.22 -18.67
CA GLU A 11 -0.40 -33.24 -17.79
C GLU A 11 -1.46 -32.65 -16.84
N TYR A 12 -1.39 -31.34 -16.55
CA TYR A 12 -2.26 -30.67 -15.59
C TYR A 12 -3.32 -29.79 -16.27
N ILE A 13 -2.93 -29.06 -17.31
CA ILE A 13 -3.74 -28.00 -17.91
C ILE A 13 -3.53 -27.94 -19.43
N PRO A 14 -4.56 -27.54 -20.20
CA PRO A 14 -4.42 -27.34 -21.63
C PRO A 14 -3.52 -26.14 -21.93
N LEU A 15 -2.58 -26.36 -22.86
CA LEU A 15 -1.65 -25.35 -23.36
C LEU A 15 -2.06 -24.90 -24.77
N GLN A 16 -1.62 -23.71 -25.17
CA GLN A 16 -1.75 -23.23 -26.55
C GLN A 16 -0.49 -22.45 -26.94
N ARG A 17 -0.20 -22.41 -28.24
CA ARG A 17 0.79 -21.49 -28.80
C ARG A 17 0.08 -20.28 -29.37
N ILE A 18 0.65 -19.11 -29.16
CA ILE A 18 0.15 -17.88 -29.78
C ILE A 18 0.49 -17.92 -31.28
N THR A 19 -0.50 -17.69 -32.14
CA THR A 19 -0.30 -17.67 -33.60
C THR A 19 0.82 -16.71 -33.99
N GLY A 20 1.80 -17.20 -34.75
CA GLY A 20 2.95 -16.41 -35.20
C GLY A 20 4.03 -16.16 -34.14
N LYS A 21 3.91 -16.76 -32.94
CA LYS A 21 4.93 -16.69 -31.89
C LYS A 21 5.34 -18.09 -31.42
N THR A 22 6.51 -18.18 -30.81
CA THR A 22 7.01 -19.40 -30.18
C THR A 22 6.51 -19.59 -28.76
N ASP A 23 5.96 -18.54 -28.16
CA ASP A 23 5.45 -18.53 -26.78
C ASP A 23 4.35 -19.58 -26.57
N ILE A 24 4.47 -20.33 -25.47
CA ILE A 24 3.47 -21.26 -24.97
C ILE A 24 2.75 -20.58 -23.81
N ILE A 25 1.43 -20.58 -23.83
CA ILE A 25 0.60 -20.04 -22.76
C ILE A 25 -0.40 -21.10 -22.28
N THR A 26 -0.87 -20.93 -21.05
CA THR A 26 -1.97 -21.71 -20.51
C THR A 26 -3.28 -21.24 -21.14
N GLN A 27 -4.22 -22.16 -21.41
CA GLN A 27 -5.57 -21.76 -21.83
C GLN A 27 -6.45 -21.33 -20.64
N TRP A 28 -6.10 -21.78 -19.44
CA TRP A 28 -6.80 -21.42 -18.20
C TRP A 28 -6.26 -20.14 -17.59
N THR A 29 -7.16 -19.38 -16.96
CA THR A 29 -6.84 -18.19 -16.15
C THR A 29 -6.51 -18.54 -14.70
N ASP A 30 -7.24 -19.52 -14.13
CA ASP A 30 -7.19 -19.87 -12.70
C ASP A 30 -6.33 -21.12 -12.42
N VAL A 31 -5.10 -21.13 -12.93
CA VAL A 31 -4.17 -22.27 -12.84
C VAL A 31 -3.83 -22.69 -11.41
N GLU A 32 -3.96 -21.78 -10.44
CA GLU A 32 -3.73 -22.06 -9.02
C GLU A 32 -4.75 -23.06 -8.45
N THR A 33 -5.96 -23.12 -9.03
CA THR A 33 -6.98 -24.11 -8.64
C THR A 33 -6.58 -25.54 -9.03
N ALA A 34 -5.69 -25.69 -10.01
CA ALA A 34 -5.09 -26.97 -10.38
C ALA A 34 -3.85 -27.32 -9.52
N GLY A 35 -3.55 -26.52 -8.48
CA GLY A 35 -2.39 -26.73 -7.60
C GLY A 35 -1.05 -26.27 -8.20
N LEU A 36 -1.07 -25.54 -9.32
CA LEU A 36 0.13 -25.03 -9.96
C LEU A 36 0.59 -23.72 -9.33
N LEU A 37 1.92 -23.52 -9.27
CA LEU A 37 2.51 -22.27 -8.81
C LEU A 37 2.42 -21.23 -9.92
N LYS A 38 1.74 -20.12 -9.65
CA LYS A 38 1.69 -18.95 -10.52
C LYS A 38 2.52 -17.82 -9.94
N MET A 39 3.45 -17.28 -10.72
CA MET A 39 4.23 -16.10 -10.37
C MET A 39 3.90 -14.96 -11.31
N ASP A 40 3.38 -13.86 -10.79
CA ASP A 40 3.08 -12.69 -11.61
C ASP A 40 4.28 -11.76 -11.74
N PHE A 41 4.60 -11.44 -12.99
CA PHE A 41 5.63 -10.47 -13.35
C PHE A 41 4.94 -9.14 -13.68
N LEU A 42 4.97 -8.21 -12.73
CA LEU A 42 4.40 -6.88 -12.92
C LEU A 42 5.46 -5.94 -13.48
N GLY A 43 5.20 -5.39 -14.66
CA GLY A 43 6.04 -4.35 -15.27
C GLY A 43 5.84 -2.99 -14.60
N LEU A 44 6.39 -2.79 -13.41
CA LEU A 44 6.30 -1.52 -12.70
C LEU A 44 7.39 -0.54 -13.17
N ARG A 45 6.99 0.49 -13.92
CA ARG A 45 7.91 1.50 -14.48
C ARG A 45 8.66 2.31 -13.42
N ASN A 46 8.08 2.46 -12.21
CA ASN A 46 8.70 3.20 -11.11
C ASN A 46 10.06 2.60 -10.70
N LEU A 47 10.22 1.27 -10.73
CA LEU A 47 11.48 0.59 -10.42
C LEU A 47 12.53 0.86 -11.50
N SER A 48 12.13 0.92 -12.78
CA SER A 48 13.03 1.32 -13.86
C SER A 48 13.43 2.80 -13.80
N ILE A 49 12.53 3.67 -13.34
CA ILE A 49 12.84 5.09 -13.09
C ILE A 49 13.85 5.21 -11.95
N LEU A 50 13.63 4.46 -10.86
CA LEU A 50 14.53 4.44 -9.71
C LEU A 50 15.94 3.95 -10.08
N ASP A 51 16.03 2.85 -10.84
CA ASP A 51 17.31 2.33 -11.34
C ASP A 51 18.08 3.37 -12.16
N LYS A 52 17.40 4.07 -13.08
CA LYS A 52 17.99 5.18 -13.85
C LYS A 52 18.41 6.35 -12.97
N ALA A 53 17.62 6.70 -11.95
CA ALA A 53 17.98 7.75 -11.01
C ALA A 53 19.25 7.40 -10.23
N VAL A 54 19.37 6.17 -9.72
CA VAL A 54 20.57 5.67 -9.05
C VAL A 54 21.77 5.66 -9.99
N HIS A 55 21.59 5.23 -11.24
CA HIS A 55 22.64 5.28 -12.25
C HIS A 55 23.15 6.71 -12.48
N ASN A 56 22.25 7.69 -12.61
CA ASN A 56 22.62 9.09 -12.77
C ASN A 56 23.37 9.66 -11.55
N VAL A 57 22.98 9.28 -10.33
CA VAL A 57 23.70 9.67 -9.11
C VAL A 57 25.12 9.10 -9.13
N ARG A 58 25.28 7.83 -9.51
CA ARG A 58 26.60 7.17 -9.61
C ARG A 58 27.57 7.82 -10.60
N MET A 59 27.06 8.53 -11.61
CA MET A 59 27.91 9.29 -12.54
C MET A 59 28.73 10.37 -11.85
N ASN A 60 28.22 10.95 -10.76
CA ASN A 60 28.93 11.97 -9.96
C ASN A 60 29.48 11.41 -8.65
N TYR A 61 28.93 10.29 -8.17
CA TYR A 61 29.30 9.63 -6.92
C TYR A 61 29.49 8.12 -7.15
N PRO A 62 30.63 7.69 -7.71
CA PRO A 62 30.83 6.29 -8.14
C PRO A 62 30.61 5.24 -7.04
N ASP A 63 30.92 5.59 -5.79
CA ASP A 63 30.77 4.71 -4.63
C ASP A 63 29.34 4.69 -4.05
N PHE A 64 28.40 5.44 -4.63
CA PHE A 64 27.02 5.49 -4.16
C PHE A 64 26.34 4.12 -4.37
N ASN A 65 25.99 3.48 -3.25
CA ASN A 65 25.24 2.25 -3.23
C ASN A 65 23.86 2.47 -2.62
N MET A 66 22.81 2.37 -3.45
CA MET A 66 21.44 2.50 -2.98
C MET A 66 21.04 1.26 -2.17
N ARG A 67 20.93 1.42 -0.84
CA ARG A 67 20.36 0.42 0.06
C ARG A 67 19.14 1.03 0.76
N PRO A 68 17.91 0.80 0.25
CA PRO A 68 16.70 1.42 0.80
C PRO A 68 16.48 1.19 2.30
N ILE A 69 16.98 0.06 2.83
CA ILE A 69 16.88 -0.27 4.27
C ILE A 69 17.64 0.71 5.17
N ASP A 70 18.63 1.42 4.64
CA ASP A 70 19.42 2.39 5.40
C ASP A 70 18.81 3.80 5.37
N PHE A 71 17.77 4.02 4.55
CA PHE A 71 17.23 5.37 4.38
C PHE A 71 16.42 5.78 5.61
N PRO A 72 16.65 6.99 6.15
CA PRO A 72 15.88 7.49 7.26
C PRO A 72 14.41 7.65 6.85
N LEU A 73 13.51 7.22 7.74
CA LEU A 73 12.06 7.36 7.53
C LEU A 73 11.51 8.70 8.05
N ASP A 74 12.38 9.55 8.59
CA ASP A 74 12.12 10.84 9.21
C ASP A 74 12.85 12.01 8.50
N ASP A 75 13.29 11.81 7.25
CA ASP A 75 14.02 12.81 6.47
C ASP A 75 13.19 14.10 6.26
N LYS A 76 13.65 15.18 6.89
CA LYS A 76 12.91 16.46 6.93
C LYS A 76 12.75 17.09 5.55
N GLU A 77 13.75 16.95 4.67
CA GLU A 77 13.70 17.54 3.33
C GLU A 77 12.66 16.82 2.46
N THR A 78 12.60 15.49 2.56
CA THR A 78 11.56 14.67 1.92
C THR A 78 10.18 15.06 2.41
N PHE A 79 9.95 15.18 3.72
CA PHE A 79 8.66 15.62 4.24
C PHE A 79 8.32 17.03 3.81
N ALA A 80 9.27 17.98 3.82
CA ALA A 80 9.02 19.34 3.35
C ALA A 80 8.58 19.36 1.88
N LEU A 81 9.16 18.53 1.01
CA LEU A 81 8.73 18.36 -0.38
C LEU A 81 7.29 17.83 -0.47
N LEU A 82 6.95 16.79 0.30
CA LEU A 82 5.59 16.25 0.35
C LEU A 82 4.57 17.30 0.84
N GLN A 83 4.92 18.06 1.88
CA GLN A 83 4.08 19.12 2.45
C GLN A 83 3.81 20.28 1.48
N ARG A 84 4.73 20.54 0.54
CA ARG A 84 4.52 21.50 -0.56
C ARG A 84 3.71 20.92 -1.73
N GLY A 85 3.41 19.62 -1.71
CA GLY A 85 2.70 18.93 -2.80
C GLY A 85 3.53 18.83 -4.08
N GLU A 86 4.87 18.83 -3.97
CA GLU A 86 5.81 18.76 -5.10
C GLU A 86 6.07 17.32 -5.55
N THR A 87 5.03 16.50 -5.62
CA THR A 87 5.14 15.03 -5.76
C THR A 87 4.97 14.52 -7.19
N LYS A 88 5.20 15.37 -8.21
CA LYS A 88 5.14 14.93 -9.60
C LYS A 88 6.25 13.91 -9.87
N GLY A 89 5.87 12.71 -10.31
CA GLY A 89 6.80 11.59 -10.53
C GLY A 89 7.16 10.79 -9.27
N ILE A 90 6.54 11.08 -8.13
CA ILE A 90 6.66 10.27 -6.90
C ILE A 90 5.54 9.23 -6.90
N PHE A 91 5.92 7.96 -6.96
CA PHE A 91 5.00 6.83 -7.06
C PHE A 91 3.83 6.92 -6.07
N GLN A 92 2.60 6.68 -6.56
CA GLN A 92 1.31 6.78 -5.86
C GLN A 92 0.88 8.20 -5.42
N LEU A 93 1.79 9.17 -5.39
CA LEU A 93 1.53 10.50 -4.83
C LEU A 93 1.32 11.61 -5.88
N GLU A 94 1.20 11.25 -7.16
CA GLU A 94 1.31 12.20 -8.27
C GLU A 94 0.01 12.95 -8.61
N SER A 95 -1.15 12.36 -8.31
CA SER A 95 -2.44 12.89 -8.79
C SER A 95 -2.78 14.23 -8.13
N GLY A 96 -3.58 15.07 -8.82
CA GLY A 96 -3.95 16.40 -8.34
C GLY A 96 -4.57 16.38 -6.94
N GLY A 97 -5.62 15.60 -6.74
CA GLY A 97 -6.26 15.54 -5.41
C GLY A 97 -5.38 14.88 -4.33
N MET A 98 -4.45 14.00 -4.71
CA MET A 98 -3.47 13.46 -3.76
C MET A 98 -2.50 14.55 -3.30
N ARG A 99 -2.04 15.41 -4.20
CA ARG A 99 -1.23 16.59 -3.89
C ARG A 99 -1.99 17.57 -3.00
N ASP A 100 -3.26 17.81 -3.29
CA ASP A 100 -4.13 18.64 -2.44
C ASP A 100 -4.29 18.05 -1.04
N LEU A 101 -4.41 16.72 -0.93
CA LEU A 101 -4.45 16.05 0.36
C LEU A 101 -3.14 16.21 1.11
N LEU A 102 -1.99 15.99 0.47
CA LEU A 102 -0.68 16.13 1.11
C LEU A 102 -0.45 17.54 1.65
N THR A 103 -0.82 18.59 0.90
CA THR A 103 -0.68 19.98 1.34
C THR A 103 -1.59 20.34 2.52
N LYS A 104 -2.78 19.73 2.60
CA LYS A 104 -3.71 19.89 3.74
C LYS A 104 -3.27 19.08 4.95
N MET A 105 -2.88 17.81 4.75
CA MET A 105 -2.46 16.88 5.81
C MET A 105 -1.12 17.28 6.41
N LYS A 106 -0.21 17.83 5.59
CA LYS A 106 1.18 18.13 5.93
C LYS A 106 1.87 16.93 6.62
N PRO A 107 2.14 15.83 5.91
CA PRO A 107 2.76 14.64 6.52
C PRO A 107 4.12 15.00 7.14
N ASP A 108 4.39 14.50 8.34
CA ASP A 108 5.62 14.75 9.11
C ASP A 108 6.22 13.48 9.73
N LYS A 109 5.62 12.32 9.44
CA LYS A 109 6.08 10.98 9.80
C LYS A 109 5.68 9.99 8.71
N PHE A 110 6.42 8.89 8.61
CA PHE A 110 6.15 7.87 7.58
C PHE A 110 4.73 7.28 7.66
N ALA A 111 4.18 7.15 8.87
CA ALA A 111 2.81 6.68 9.09
C ALA A 111 1.75 7.53 8.36
N ASP A 112 2.00 8.83 8.14
CA ASP A 112 1.07 9.67 7.39
C ASP A 112 1.12 9.40 5.89
N ILE A 113 2.25 8.96 5.35
CA ILE A 113 2.36 8.55 3.95
C ILE A 113 1.49 7.30 3.73
N ILE A 114 1.57 6.35 4.67
CA ILE A 114 0.72 5.15 4.68
C ILE A 114 -0.76 5.55 4.77
N ALA A 115 -1.11 6.44 5.72
CA ALA A 115 -2.48 6.91 5.91
C ALA A 115 -3.00 7.64 4.67
N THR A 116 -2.19 8.46 4.01
CA THR A 116 -2.57 9.17 2.78
C THR A 116 -3.01 8.18 1.68
N SER A 117 -2.24 7.10 1.46
CA SER A 117 -2.58 6.08 0.46
C SER A 117 -3.87 5.31 0.80
N ALA A 118 -4.14 5.08 2.09
CA ALA A 118 -5.36 4.43 2.55
C ALA A 118 -6.60 5.35 2.49
N LEU A 119 -6.43 6.62 2.86
CA LEU A 119 -7.49 7.63 2.96
C LEU A 119 -7.89 8.22 1.60
N TYR A 120 -6.99 8.26 0.62
CA TYR A 120 -7.30 8.79 -0.70
C TYR A 120 -8.02 7.76 -1.58
N ARG A 121 -9.23 7.38 -1.14
CA ARG A 121 -10.15 6.46 -1.83
C ARG A 121 -11.58 7.03 -1.77
N PRO A 122 -12.48 6.67 -2.72
CA PRO A 122 -13.83 7.23 -2.77
C PRO A 122 -14.59 7.15 -1.45
N GLY A 123 -14.64 5.98 -0.80
CA GLY A 123 -15.36 5.79 0.46
C GLY A 123 -14.90 6.70 1.60
N PRO A 124 -13.60 6.69 1.98
CA PRO A 124 -13.10 7.60 3.01
C PRO A 124 -13.25 9.09 2.69
N LEU A 125 -13.17 9.48 1.41
CA LEU A 125 -13.37 10.87 0.98
C LEU A 125 -14.83 11.32 1.17
N GLU A 126 -15.79 10.50 0.74
CA GLU A 126 -17.23 10.77 0.88
C GLU A 126 -17.68 10.73 2.35
N GLY A 127 -17.08 9.84 3.15
CA GLY A 127 -17.38 9.68 4.58
C GLY A 127 -16.78 10.74 5.50
N GLY A 128 -16.07 11.74 4.97
CA GLY A 128 -15.46 12.82 5.77
C GLY A 128 -14.26 12.40 6.63
N MET A 129 -13.85 11.13 6.60
CA MET A 129 -12.77 10.58 7.42
C MET A 129 -11.44 11.29 7.17
N VAL A 130 -11.18 11.64 5.91
CA VAL A 130 -9.98 12.38 5.51
C VAL A 130 -9.91 13.74 6.20
N MET A 131 -11.03 14.46 6.25
CA MET A 131 -11.10 15.75 6.91
C MET A 131 -10.92 15.61 8.41
N THR A 132 -11.58 14.64 9.06
CA THR A 132 -11.37 14.38 10.50
C THR A 132 -9.90 14.09 10.81
N TYR A 133 -9.24 13.24 10.01
CA TYR A 133 -7.82 12.93 10.19
C TYR A 133 -6.97 14.21 10.14
N VAL A 134 -7.18 15.06 9.13
CA VAL A 134 -6.44 16.32 8.96
C VAL A 134 -6.72 17.30 10.10
N GLU A 135 -7.98 17.51 10.48
CA GLU A 135 -8.35 18.47 11.52
C GLU A 135 -7.83 18.07 12.90
N VAL A 136 -7.92 16.78 13.25
CA VAL A 136 -7.41 16.26 14.53
C VAL A 136 -5.90 16.29 14.55
N LYS A 137 -5.23 15.89 13.45
CA LYS A 137 -3.77 15.97 13.33
C LYS A 137 -3.25 17.38 13.63
N HIS A 138 -3.94 18.39 13.10
CA HIS A 138 -3.57 19.80 13.30
C HIS A 138 -4.07 20.40 14.62
N GLY A 139 -4.70 19.61 15.50
CA GLY A 139 -5.24 20.09 16.77
C GLY A 139 -6.43 21.04 16.64
N ARG A 140 -7.08 21.10 15.47
CA ARG A 140 -8.26 21.92 15.22
C ARG A 140 -9.56 21.23 15.66
N GLN A 141 -9.50 19.92 15.84
CA GLN A 141 -10.57 19.12 16.45
C GLN A 141 -9.99 18.20 17.54
N PRO A 142 -10.76 17.92 18.60
CA PRO A 142 -10.35 16.93 19.60
C PRO A 142 -10.35 15.52 18.98
N VAL A 143 -9.43 14.67 19.44
CA VAL A 143 -9.39 13.25 19.06
C VAL A 143 -10.70 12.58 19.48
N PRO A 144 -11.45 11.94 18.56
CA PRO A 144 -12.64 11.17 18.91
C PRO A 144 -12.28 10.06 19.90
N LYS A 145 -13.06 9.95 20.98
CA LYS A 145 -12.91 8.88 21.98
C LYS A 145 -14.11 7.96 21.95
N VAL A 146 -13.86 6.66 22.06
CA VAL A 146 -14.88 5.61 22.04
C VAL A 146 -14.77 4.75 23.29
N HIS A 147 -13.58 4.18 23.53
CA HIS A 147 -13.32 3.29 24.65
C HIS A 147 -11.80 3.18 24.83
N PRO A 148 -11.24 3.10 26.06
CA PRO A 148 -9.78 3.09 26.27
C PRO A 148 -9.01 2.08 25.40
N LEU A 149 -9.53 0.85 25.25
CA LEU A 149 -8.92 -0.18 24.39
C LEU A 149 -8.99 0.13 22.89
N VAL A 150 -10.03 0.83 22.45
CA VAL A 150 -10.21 1.26 21.05
C VAL A 150 -9.31 2.46 20.78
N ASP A 151 -9.34 3.44 21.68
CA ASP A 151 -8.57 4.68 21.60
C ASP A 151 -7.07 4.39 21.53
N GLU A 152 -6.57 3.41 22.28
CA GLU A 152 -5.18 2.96 22.21
C GLU A 152 -4.80 2.39 20.84
N VAL A 153 -5.71 1.63 20.20
CA VAL A 153 -5.47 1.04 18.87
C VAL A 153 -5.51 2.12 17.78
N LEU A 154 -6.35 3.13 17.93
CA LEU A 154 -6.53 4.20 16.94
C LEU A 154 -5.62 5.42 17.18
N ALA A 155 -4.77 5.40 18.21
CA ALA A 155 -3.92 6.52 18.59
C ALA A 155 -2.98 6.96 17.45
N GLU A 156 -2.43 6.00 16.70
CA GLU A 156 -1.48 6.28 15.60
C GLU A 156 -2.13 6.98 14.40
N THR A 157 -3.45 6.83 14.25
CA THR A 157 -4.28 7.41 13.17
C THR A 157 -5.26 8.46 13.69
N TYR A 158 -4.91 9.13 14.80
CA TYR A 158 -5.67 10.26 15.34
C TYR A 158 -7.14 9.93 15.66
N GLY A 159 -7.41 8.71 16.12
CA GLY A 159 -8.77 8.25 16.45
C GLY A 159 -9.62 7.87 15.23
N VAL A 160 -9.07 7.95 14.02
CA VAL A 160 -9.75 7.54 12.79
C VAL A 160 -9.39 6.09 12.47
N MET A 161 -10.37 5.25 12.15
CA MET A 161 -10.14 3.87 11.78
C MET A 161 -9.80 3.77 10.29
N VAL A 162 -8.53 3.48 9.98
CA VAL A 162 -7.98 3.52 8.61
C VAL A 162 -7.60 2.13 8.10
N TYR A 163 -7.13 1.24 8.98
CA TYR A 163 -6.52 -0.03 8.60
C TYR A 163 -7.36 -1.24 9.03
N GLN A 164 -7.31 -2.33 8.25
CA GLN A 164 -7.99 -3.57 8.61
C GLN A 164 -7.41 -4.17 9.89
N GLU A 165 -6.12 -4.02 10.11
CA GLU A 165 -5.38 -4.44 11.29
C GLU A 165 -5.91 -3.76 12.56
N GLN A 166 -6.38 -2.51 12.46
CA GLN A 166 -7.02 -1.82 13.58
C GLN A 166 -8.35 -2.50 13.94
N VAL A 167 -9.17 -2.85 12.94
CA VAL A 167 -10.41 -3.62 13.15
C VAL A 167 -10.10 -4.96 13.81
N MET A 168 -9.08 -5.67 13.34
CA MET A 168 -8.66 -6.96 13.94
C MET A 168 -8.27 -6.80 15.40
N ARG A 169 -7.45 -5.79 15.72
CA ARG A 169 -6.99 -5.52 17.09
C ARG A 169 -8.13 -5.11 18.00
N ILE A 170 -9.11 -4.35 17.50
CA ILE A 170 -10.30 -3.96 18.27
C ILE A 170 -11.15 -5.19 18.59
N LEU A 171 -11.46 -6.03 17.59
CA LEU A 171 -12.21 -7.28 17.80
C LEU A 171 -11.51 -8.21 18.80
N ASN A 172 -10.18 -8.28 18.74
CA ASN A 172 -9.38 -9.06 19.68
C ASN A 172 -9.40 -8.50 21.09
N ARG A 173 -9.07 -7.21 21.27
CA ARG A 173 -8.94 -6.61 22.60
C ARG A 173 -10.26 -6.38 23.30
N VAL A 174 -11.29 -5.98 22.56
CA VAL A 174 -12.62 -5.68 23.12
C VAL A 174 -13.48 -6.94 23.17
N GLY A 175 -13.47 -7.74 22.11
CA GLY A 175 -14.33 -8.90 21.95
C GLY A 175 -13.71 -10.24 22.37
N GLY A 176 -12.41 -10.27 22.73
CA GLY A 176 -11.69 -11.51 23.04
C GLY A 176 -11.55 -12.45 21.84
N ILE A 177 -11.71 -11.95 20.61
CA ILE A 177 -11.70 -12.76 19.39
C ILE A 177 -10.25 -13.00 18.94
N GLU A 178 -9.85 -14.26 18.78
CA GLU A 178 -8.54 -14.61 18.21
C GLU A 178 -8.26 -13.90 16.87
N LEU A 179 -7.04 -13.42 16.65
CA LEU A 179 -6.70 -12.63 15.45
C LEU A 179 -7.02 -13.36 14.14
N SER A 180 -6.82 -14.69 14.10
CA SER A 180 -7.18 -15.52 12.93
C SER A 180 -8.69 -15.52 12.64
N ALA A 181 -9.52 -15.51 13.69
CA ALA A 181 -10.96 -15.40 13.56
C ALA A 181 -11.41 -13.96 13.24
N ALA A 182 -10.75 -12.95 13.81
CA ALA A 182 -11.00 -11.55 13.50
C ALA A 182 -10.77 -11.24 12.01
N TYR A 183 -9.72 -11.82 11.40
CA TYR A 183 -9.48 -11.70 9.96
C TYR A 183 -10.62 -12.29 9.12
N ARG A 184 -11.18 -13.44 9.53
CA ARG A 184 -12.37 -14.03 8.88
C ARG A 184 -13.60 -13.13 9.01
N CYS A 185 -13.77 -12.49 10.17
CA CYS A 185 -14.87 -11.54 10.41
C CYS A 185 -14.79 -10.34 9.46
N ILE A 186 -13.62 -9.73 9.27
CA ILE A 186 -13.44 -8.60 8.34
C ILE A 186 -13.82 -8.97 6.91
N LYS A 187 -13.44 -10.18 6.46
CA LYS A 187 -13.85 -10.70 5.14
C LYS A 187 -15.36 -10.87 5.03
N ALA A 188 -16.06 -11.22 6.11
CA ALA A 188 -17.50 -11.36 6.12
C ALA A 188 -18.22 -10.00 6.08
N ILE A 189 -17.68 -8.97 6.75
CA ILE A 189 -18.24 -7.59 6.72
C ILE A 189 -18.08 -6.94 5.34
N SER A 190 -17.04 -7.31 4.60
CA SER A 190 -16.74 -6.73 3.28
C SER A 190 -17.53 -7.39 2.14
N LYS A 191 -18.34 -8.41 2.42
CA LYS A 191 -19.24 -9.07 1.47
C LYS A 191 -20.64 -8.53 1.61
#